data_AF-U2J3D6-F1
#
_entry.id   AF-U2J3D6-F1
#
_cell.length_a   1.000
_cell.length_b   1.000
_cell.length_c   1.000
_cell.angle_alpha   90.00
_cell.angle_beta   90.00
_cell.angle_gamma   90.00
#
_symmetry.space_group_name_H-M   'P 1'
#
loop_
_entity.id
_entity.type
_entity.pdbx_description
1 polymer ?
#
loop_
_entity_poly.entity_id
_entity_poly.type
_entity_poly.pdbx_seq_one_letter_code
_entity_poly.pdbx_strand_id
1 'polypeptide(L)'
;MNDLLKSINLRLNNPFILSFIISWIFWNWPIVVGLLWYNAKTLQLYGYPNYKALIIDNADVWKNYVLPLGFAIAYPYLKLAFSALQTTVNAIDERTTKRLSGKGYIPTQKFLDLREQYETNIQKLSDVISKESEVINENLNLRTKLSEIEVEKNLLVEKTSSNKYENDKSLIRISSRKIFLGKWNVSIKDYEGLEIDLDVAFKNNIAEDGFLIGIGEGDNSVAISSYVFNPYSMQVALHIHIQTEYTKGVGDVYGKGLFFFGNLKWNSDYTILTGTDHITFNEKTFEMRRISSLT
;
A
#
# COMPACT_ATOMS: atom_id res chain seq x y z
N MET A 1 5.73 -14.23 -9.28
CA MET A 1 7.07 -14.84 -9.09
C MET A 1 7.07 -15.87 -7.96
N ASN A 2 6.39 -15.60 -6.83
CA ASN A 2 6.31 -16.53 -5.70
C ASN A 2 5.67 -17.89 -6.03
N ASP A 3 4.66 -17.94 -6.91
CA ASP A 3 4.01 -19.22 -7.25
C ASP A 3 4.90 -20.18 -8.06
N LEU A 4 5.77 -19.64 -8.93
CA LEU A 4 6.75 -20.45 -9.67
C LEU A 4 7.79 -21.04 -8.71
N LEU A 5 8.35 -20.23 -7.81
CA LEU A 5 9.30 -20.71 -6.81
C LEU A 5 8.66 -21.73 -5.86
N LYS A 6 7.39 -21.51 -5.47
CA LYS A 6 6.64 -22.47 -4.65
C LYS A 6 6.43 -23.80 -5.37
N SER A 7 6.13 -23.77 -6.68
CA SER A 7 5.99 -24.98 -7.49
C SER A 7 7.30 -25.75 -7.65
N ILE A 8 8.43 -25.05 -7.79
CA ILE A 8 9.76 -25.65 -7.88
C ILE A 8 10.15 -26.25 -6.52
N ASN A 9 9.96 -25.51 -5.44
CA ASN A 9 10.26 -25.98 -4.08
C ASN A 9 9.45 -27.25 -3.74
N LEU A 10 8.18 -27.30 -4.12
CA LEU A 10 7.32 -28.47 -3.90
C LEU A 10 7.81 -29.71 -4.67
N ARG A 11 8.41 -29.54 -5.86
CA ARG A 11 9.01 -30.65 -6.63
C ARG A 11 10.40 -31.04 -6.11
N LEU A 12 11.20 -30.08 -5.65
CA LEU A 12 12.52 -30.33 -5.05
C LEU A 12 12.41 -31.01 -3.67
N ASN A 13 11.30 -30.84 -2.96
CA ASN A 13 11.02 -31.58 -1.73
C ASN A 13 10.76 -33.07 -1.97
N ASN A 14 10.54 -33.50 -3.21
CA ASN A 14 10.47 -34.93 -3.51
C ASN A 14 11.90 -35.52 -3.48
N PRO A 15 12.21 -36.45 -2.56
CA PRO A 15 13.56 -37.00 -2.41
C PRO A 15 14.06 -37.70 -3.67
N PHE A 16 13.17 -38.27 -4.49
CA PHE A 16 13.53 -38.88 -5.76
C PHE A 16 14.04 -37.85 -6.76
N ILE A 17 13.28 -36.77 -6.97
CA ILE A 17 13.63 -35.69 -7.91
C ILE A 17 14.92 -35.01 -7.45
N LEU A 18 15.06 -34.75 -6.15
CA LEU A 18 16.27 -34.15 -5.59
C LEU A 18 17.50 -35.05 -5.81
N SER A 19 17.39 -36.35 -5.51
CA SER A 19 18.47 -37.31 -5.71
C SER A 19 18.87 -37.45 -7.17
N PHE A 20 17.89 -37.40 -8.09
CA PHE A 20 18.13 -37.38 -9.53
C PHE A 20 18.88 -36.12 -9.95
N ILE A 21 18.45 -34.93 -9.51
CA ILE A 21 19.11 -33.66 -9.87
C ILE A 21 20.55 -33.62 -9.33
N ILE A 22 20.76 -34.02 -8.07
CA ILE A 22 22.10 -34.04 -7.48
C ILE A 22 22.99 -35.04 -8.25
N SER A 23 22.49 -36.25 -8.51
CA SER A 23 23.25 -37.24 -9.27
C SER A 23 23.53 -36.76 -10.70
N TRP A 24 22.57 -36.12 -11.35
CA TRP A 24 22.72 -35.52 -12.67
C TRP A 24 23.81 -34.46 -12.69
N ILE A 25 23.83 -33.56 -11.70
CA ILE A 25 24.87 -32.53 -11.54
C ILE A 25 26.25 -33.17 -11.38
N PHE A 26 26.37 -34.23 -10.57
CA PHE A 26 27.64 -34.91 -10.34
C PHE A 26 28.15 -35.64 -11.60
N TRP A 27 27.29 -36.36 -12.31
CA TRP A 27 27.68 -37.10 -13.52
C TRP A 27 27.92 -36.19 -14.72
N ASN A 28 27.20 -35.06 -14.80
CA ASN A 28 27.31 -34.06 -15.86
C ASN A 28 28.06 -32.81 -15.38
N TRP A 29 29.00 -32.99 -14.44
CA TRP A 29 29.79 -31.90 -13.87
C TRP A 29 30.51 -31.04 -14.90
N PRO A 30 31.00 -31.52 -16.08
CA PRO A 30 31.64 -30.64 -17.06
C PRO A 30 30.67 -29.60 -17.64
N ILE A 31 29.41 -30.00 -17.84
CA ILE A 31 28.35 -29.11 -18.32
C ILE A 31 28.02 -28.07 -17.25
N VAL A 32 27.84 -28.51 -16.01
CA VAL A 32 27.54 -27.61 -14.87
C VAL A 32 28.69 -26.64 -14.64
N VAL A 33 29.93 -27.12 -14.70
CA VAL A 33 31.11 -26.26 -14.52
C VAL A 33 31.21 -25.23 -15.63
N GLY A 34 31.01 -25.66 -16.88
CA GLY A 34 31.06 -24.76 -18.01
C GLY A 34 29.96 -23.70 -17.98
N LEU A 35 28.75 -24.03 -17.51
CA LEU A 35 27.64 -23.09 -17.38
C LEU A 35 27.82 -22.08 -16.23
N LEU A 36 28.32 -22.53 -15.08
CA LEU A 36 28.41 -21.68 -13.87
C LEU A 36 29.70 -20.88 -13.77
N TRP A 37 30.83 -21.43 -14.21
CA TRP A 37 32.15 -20.84 -13.97
C TRP A 37 32.87 -20.33 -15.22
N TYR A 38 32.45 -20.69 -16.43
CA TYR A 38 33.12 -20.24 -17.67
C TYR A 38 32.33 -19.20 -18.45
N ASN A 39 33.02 -18.11 -18.80
CA ASN A 39 32.53 -17.11 -19.76
C ASN A 39 32.73 -17.62 -21.20
N ALA A 40 31.95 -17.09 -22.15
CA ALA A 40 32.01 -17.50 -23.56
C ALA A 40 33.42 -17.48 -24.17
N LYS A 41 34.26 -16.50 -23.80
CA LYS A 41 35.66 -16.42 -24.25
C LYS A 41 36.52 -17.58 -23.72
N THR A 42 36.37 -17.90 -22.43
CA THR A 42 37.07 -19.02 -21.78
C THR A 42 36.64 -20.35 -22.39
N LEU A 43 35.35 -20.47 -22.70
CA LEU A 43 34.79 -21.67 -23.32
C LEU A 43 35.39 -21.93 -24.72
N GLN A 44 35.59 -20.88 -25.52
CA GLN A 44 36.27 -20.95 -26.81
C GLN A 44 37.73 -21.38 -26.70
N LEU A 45 38.44 -20.97 -25.63
CA LEU A 45 39.82 -21.43 -25.37
C LEU A 45 39.89 -22.92 -25.09
N TYR A 46 38.84 -23.51 -24.50
CA TYR A 46 38.72 -24.96 -24.28
C TYR A 46 38.22 -25.73 -25.52
N GLY A 47 38.09 -25.07 -26.67
CA GLY A 47 37.72 -25.71 -27.93
C GLY A 47 36.21 -25.78 -28.20
N TYR A 48 35.37 -25.20 -27.35
CA TYR A 48 33.92 -25.18 -27.56
C TYR A 48 33.47 -23.83 -28.11
N PRO A 49 32.91 -23.77 -29.35
CA PRO A 49 32.54 -22.50 -29.98
C PRO A 49 31.41 -21.75 -29.25
N ASN A 50 30.52 -22.49 -28.56
CA ASN A 50 29.40 -21.98 -27.79
C ASN A 50 28.96 -22.99 -26.72
N TYR A 51 28.11 -22.56 -25.78
CA TYR A 51 27.55 -23.43 -24.72
C TYR A 51 26.76 -24.62 -25.28
N LYS A 52 26.16 -24.48 -26.47
CA LYS A 52 25.43 -25.56 -27.12
C LYS A 52 26.36 -26.70 -27.53
N ALA A 53 27.53 -26.39 -28.06
CA ALA A 53 28.55 -27.38 -28.41
C ALA A 53 29.06 -28.12 -27.15
N LEU A 54 29.33 -27.39 -26.07
CA LEU A 54 29.70 -28.01 -24.78
C LEU A 54 28.66 -29.05 -24.33
N ILE A 55 27.36 -28.69 -24.39
CA ILE A 55 26.28 -29.59 -24.00
C ILE A 55 26.22 -30.80 -24.93
N ILE A 56 26.24 -30.60 -26.25
CA ILE A 56 26.12 -31.70 -27.23
C ILE A 56 27.30 -32.67 -27.12
N ASP A 57 28.53 -32.15 -27.02
CA ASP A 57 29.74 -32.96 -26.98
C ASP A 57 29.86 -33.77 -25.68
N ASN A 58 29.23 -33.31 -24.59
CA ASN A 58 29.18 -34.02 -23.32
C ASN A 58 27.82 -34.72 -23.08
N ALA A 59 26.89 -34.66 -24.04
CA ALA A 59 25.55 -35.23 -23.89
C ALA A 59 25.52 -36.71 -24.23
N ASP A 60 26.11 -37.54 -23.37
CA ASP A 60 25.95 -38.99 -23.43
C ASP A 60 24.62 -39.40 -22.76
N VAL A 61 23.78 -40.15 -23.47
CA VAL A 61 22.48 -40.64 -22.97
C VAL A 61 22.64 -41.42 -21.66
N TRP A 62 23.72 -42.21 -21.55
CA TRP A 62 23.97 -43.01 -20.36
C TRP A 62 24.30 -42.15 -19.14
N LYS A 63 25.14 -41.13 -19.31
CA LYS A 63 25.54 -40.22 -18.23
C LYS A 63 24.46 -39.20 -17.88
N ASN A 64 23.68 -38.78 -18.86
CA ASN A 64 22.61 -37.80 -18.67
C ASN A 64 21.37 -38.40 -18.03
N TYR A 65 20.98 -39.62 -18.39
CA TYR A 65 19.67 -40.14 -17.98
C TYR A 65 19.76 -41.44 -17.20
N VAL A 66 20.52 -42.42 -17.70
CA VAL A 66 20.50 -43.77 -17.13
C VAL A 66 21.19 -43.82 -15.76
N LEU A 67 22.39 -43.25 -15.64
CA LEU A 67 23.13 -43.24 -14.37
C LEU A 67 22.41 -42.43 -13.27
N PRO A 68 21.96 -41.18 -13.52
CA PRO A 68 21.23 -40.42 -12.51
C PRO A 68 19.91 -41.06 -12.09
N LEU A 69 19.19 -41.69 -13.03
CA LEU A 69 17.95 -42.41 -12.74
C LEU A 69 18.22 -43.68 -11.92
N GLY A 70 19.24 -44.45 -12.28
CA GLY A 70 19.67 -45.63 -11.52
C GLY A 70 20.08 -45.27 -10.10
N PHE A 71 20.82 -44.17 -9.92
CA PHE A 71 21.19 -43.67 -8.60
C PHE A 71 19.96 -43.18 -7.81
N ALA A 72 19.01 -42.48 -8.44
CA ALA A 72 17.79 -42.03 -7.78
C ALA A 72 16.94 -43.21 -7.25
N ILE A 73 16.93 -44.33 -7.96
CA ILE A 73 16.26 -45.58 -7.52
C ILE A 73 17.07 -46.28 -6.42
N ALA A 74 18.41 -46.31 -6.53
CA ALA A 74 19.28 -46.97 -5.56
C ALA A 74 19.43 -46.20 -4.23
N TYR A 75 19.31 -44.87 -4.28
CA TYR A 75 19.59 -43.99 -3.15
C TYR A 75 18.76 -44.28 -1.88
N PRO A 76 17.44 -44.54 -1.93
CA PRO A 76 16.67 -44.96 -0.77
C PRO A 76 17.22 -46.21 -0.09
N TYR A 77 17.66 -47.20 -0.88
CA TYR A 77 18.24 -48.44 -0.36
C TYR A 77 19.63 -48.21 0.23
N LEU A 78 20.46 -47.40 -0.43
CA LEU A 78 21.76 -47.00 0.12
C LEU A 78 21.58 -46.25 1.45
N LYS A 79 20.61 -45.33 1.53
CA LYS A 79 20.30 -44.61 2.77
C LYS A 79 19.89 -45.57 3.89
N LEU A 80 19.01 -46.54 3.61
CA LEU A 80 18.64 -47.57 4.60
C LEU A 80 19.84 -48.42 5.02
N ALA A 81 20.69 -48.81 4.08
CA ALA A 81 21.90 -49.57 4.36
C ALA A 81 22.88 -48.77 5.24
N PHE A 82 23.07 -47.48 4.96
CA PHE A 82 23.90 -46.60 5.78
C PHE A 82 23.30 -46.40 7.17
N SER A 83 21.99 -46.21 7.30
CA SER A 83 21.33 -46.12 8.60
C SER A 83 21.44 -47.42 9.41
N ALA A 84 21.31 -48.57 8.75
CA ALA A 84 21.53 -49.87 9.39
C ALA A 84 22.98 -50.02 9.85
N LEU A 85 23.95 -49.69 9.00
CA LEU A 85 25.38 -49.72 9.32
C LEU A 85 25.72 -48.77 10.47
N GLN A 86 25.17 -47.55 10.48
CA GLN A 86 25.36 -46.61 11.57
C GLN A 86 24.80 -47.15 12.89
N THR A 87 23.64 -47.79 12.84
CA THR A 87 23.02 -48.42 14.02
C THR A 87 23.87 -49.59 14.54
N THR A 88 24.44 -50.41 13.66
CA THR A 88 25.32 -51.52 14.08
C THR A 88 26.64 -51.00 14.65
N VAL A 89 27.23 -49.97 14.05
CA VAL A 89 28.43 -49.30 14.59
C VAL A 89 28.15 -48.75 15.98
N ASN A 90 27.05 -48.02 16.17
CA ASN A 90 26.67 -47.48 17.47
C ASN A 90 26.40 -48.58 18.50
N ALA A 91 25.75 -49.69 18.11
CA ALA A 91 25.53 -50.82 19.00
C ALA A 91 26.83 -51.53 19.40
N ILE A 92 27.82 -51.60 18.51
CA ILE A 92 29.15 -52.13 18.80
C ILE A 92 29.89 -51.19 19.76
N ASP A 93 29.81 -49.89 19.54
CA ASP A 93 30.45 -48.88 20.37
C ASP A 93 29.85 -48.87 21.79
N GLU A 94 28.52 -48.94 21.90
CA GLU A 94 27.83 -49.03 23.19
C GLU A 94 28.20 -50.32 23.94
N ARG A 95 28.24 -51.47 23.25
CA ARG A 95 28.69 -52.73 23.86
C ARG A 95 30.14 -52.67 24.32
N THR A 96 31.01 -52.04 23.52
CA THR A 96 32.44 -51.91 23.84
C THR A 96 32.62 -50.98 25.04
N THR A 97 31.94 -49.84 25.03
CA THR A 97 31.89 -48.87 26.13
C THR A 97 31.33 -49.50 27.40
N LYS A 98 30.24 -50.27 27.30
CA LYS A 98 29.65 -51.00 28.45
C LYS A 98 30.57 -52.10 28.96
N ARG A 99 31.32 -52.80 28.09
CA ARG A 99 32.30 -53.84 28.48
C ARG A 99 33.55 -53.25 29.13
N LEU A 100 34.02 -52.10 28.64
CA LEU A 100 35.11 -51.34 29.25
C LEU A 100 34.66 -50.74 30.60
N SER A 101 33.43 -50.22 30.66
CA SER A 101 32.83 -49.67 31.88
C SER A 101 32.48 -50.74 32.90
N GLY A 102 32.10 -51.95 32.48
CA GLY A 102 31.74 -53.07 33.37
C GLY A 102 32.93 -53.66 34.15
N LYS A 103 34.17 -53.36 33.75
CA LYS A 103 35.39 -53.63 34.55
C LYS A 103 35.91 -52.39 35.28
N GLY A 104 35.36 -51.21 34.97
CA GLY A 104 35.65 -49.98 35.69
C GLY A 104 34.80 -49.95 36.97
N TYR A 105 35.39 -50.30 38.10
CA TYR A 105 34.80 -49.96 39.39
C TYR A 105 34.78 -48.43 39.47
N ILE A 106 33.64 -47.80 39.12
CA ILE A 106 33.46 -46.37 39.37
C ILE A 106 33.44 -46.25 40.88
N PRO A 107 34.42 -45.56 41.50
CA PRO A 107 34.42 -45.37 42.94
C PRO A 107 33.08 -44.76 43.34
N THR A 108 32.42 -45.29 44.37
CA THR A 108 31.12 -44.80 44.84
C THR A 108 31.10 -43.28 44.99
N GLN A 109 32.24 -42.70 45.40
CA GLN A 109 32.43 -41.26 45.48
C GLN A 109 32.17 -40.54 44.16
N LYS A 110 32.74 -41.02 43.05
CA LYS A 110 32.55 -40.40 41.72
C LYS A 110 31.10 -40.47 41.26
N PHE A 111 30.36 -41.52 41.64
CA PHE A 111 28.93 -41.62 41.37
C PHE A 111 28.13 -40.60 42.18
N LEU A 112 28.46 -40.43 43.47
CA LEU A 112 27.83 -39.42 44.33
C LEU A 112 28.12 -38.01 43.81
N ASP A 113 29.37 -37.71 43.44
CA ASP A 113 29.75 -36.41 42.89
C ASP A 113 29.01 -36.11 41.56
N LEU A 114 28.89 -37.11 40.67
CA LEU A 114 28.13 -36.96 39.41
C LEU A 114 26.63 -36.73 39.67
N ARG A 115 26.07 -37.41 40.67
CA ARG A 115 24.67 -37.23 41.07
C ARG A 115 24.45 -35.82 41.63
N GLU A 116 25.33 -35.35 42.50
CA GLU A 116 25.26 -34.00 43.06
C GLU A 116 25.40 -32.92 41.97
N GLN A 117 26.31 -33.12 41.00
CA GLN A 117 26.42 -32.25 39.84
C GLN A 117 25.14 -32.26 38.99
N TYR A 118 24.53 -33.44 38.81
CA TYR A 118 23.29 -33.57 38.06
C TYR A 118 22.12 -32.85 38.77
N GLU A 119 21.98 -33.03 40.08
CA GLU A 119 20.99 -32.33 40.91
C GLU A 119 21.22 -30.80 40.88
N THR A 120 22.48 -30.35 40.96
CA THR A 120 22.84 -28.93 40.84
C THR A 120 22.48 -28.37 39.47
N ASN A 121 22.73 -29.12 38.39
CA ASN A 121 22.41 -28.70 37.04
C ASN A 121 20.89 -28.65 36.80
N ILE A 122 20.13 -29.59 37.38
CA ILE A 122 18.66 -29.55 37.37
C ILE A 122 18.17 -28.29 38.08
N GLN A 123 18.73 -27.96 39.25
CA GLN A 123 18.33 -26.76 39.97
C GLN A 123 18.62 -25.49 39.16
N LYS A 124 19.82 -25.38 38.59
CA LYS A 124 20.18 -24.26 37.70
C LYS A 124 19.25 -24.16 36.50
N LEU A 125 18.88 -25.29 35.90
CA LEU A 125 17.95 -25.31 34.77
C LEU A 125 16.55 -24.85 35.20
N SER A 126 16.08 -25.30 36.35
CA SER A 126 14.81 -24.85 36.93
C SER A 126 14.82 -23.33 37.16
N ASP A 127 15.90 -22.79 37.73
CA ASP A 127 16.03 -21.35 37.97
C ASP A 127 16.05 -20.55 36.65
N VAL A 128 16.69 -21.07 35.61
CA VAL A 128 16.69 -20.46 34.27
C VAL A 128 15.29 -20.47 33.66
N ILE A 129 14.56 -21.59 33.76
CA ILE A 129 13.18 -21.70 33.27
C ILE A 129 12.25 -20.74 34.01
N SER A 130 12.41 -20.60 35.32
CA SER A 130 11.65 -19.63 36.12
C SER A 130 11.93 -18.19 35.67
N LYS A 131 13.20 -17.82 35.47
CA LYS A 131 13.58 -16.50 34.97
C LYS A 131 13.07 -16.25 33.54
N GLU A 132 13.15 -17.24 32.66
CA GLU A 132 12.63 -17.13 31.30
C GLU A 132 11.11 -16.92 31.31
N SER A 133 10.40 -17.62 32.19
CA SER A 133 8.96 -17.46 32.37
C SER A 133 8.59 -16.05 32.88
N GLU A 134 9.36 -15.49 33.82
CA GLU A 134 9.20 -14.11 34.28
C GLU A 134 9.40 -13.10 33.13
N VAL A 135 10.46 -13.26 32.34
CA VAL A 135 10.76 -12.38 31.19
C VAL A 135 9.68 -12.50 30.10
N ILE A 136 9.16 -13.70 29.84
CA ILE A 136 8.05 -13.90 28.91
C ILE A 136 6.80 -13.17 29.40
N ASN A 137 6.46 -13.30 30.68
CA ASN A 137 5.32 -12.60 31.27
C ASN A 137 5.49 -11.07 31.21
N GLU A 138 6.69 -10.56 31.48
CA GLU A 138 6.99 -9.14 31.32
C GLU A 138 6.84 -8.69 29.86
N ASN A 139 7.34 -9.46 28.91
CA ASN A 139 7.22 -9.16 27.48
C ASN A 139 5.75 -9.13 27.03
N LEU A 140 4.94 -10.08 27.49
CA LEU A 140 3.51 -10.11 27.23
C LEU A 140 2.81 -8.87 27.81
N ASN A 141 3.12 -8.51 29.06
CA ASN A 141 2.58 -7.31 29.70
C ASN A 141 2.97 -6.02 28.95
N LEU A 142 4.22 -5.92 28.48
CA LEU A 142 4.69 -4.78 27.69
C LEU A 142 4.01 -4.71 26.32
N ARG A 143 3.78 -5.85 25.66
CA ARG A 143 3.04 -5.91 24.38
C ARG A 143 1.60 -5.47 24.55
N THR A 144 0.93 -5.89 25.61
CA THR A 144 -0.44 -5.47 25.93
C THR A 144 -0.50 -3.96 26.14
N LYS A 145 0.40 -3.39 26.97
CA LYS A 145 0.50 -1.94 27.18
C LYS A 145 0.76 -1.16 25.89
N LEU A 146 1.62 -1.68 25.02
CA LEU A 146 1.91 -1.06 23.72
C LEU A 146 0.65 -1.02 22.84
N SER A 147 -0.08 -2.14 22.78
CA SER A 147 -1.35 -2.21 22.04
C SER A 147 -2.40 -1.24 22.59
N GLU A 148 -2.50 -1.09 23.92
CA GLU A 148 -3.40 -0.12 24.55
C GLU A 148 -3.05 1.33 24.16
N ILE A 149 -1.76 1.68 24.21
CA ILE A 149 -1.26 3.01 23.81
C ILE A 149 -1.52 3.28 22.32
N GLU A 150 -1.37 2.27 21.46
CA GLU A 150 -1.61 2.41 20.02
C GLU A 150 -3.09 2.66 19.73
N VAL A 151 -3.99 1.95 20.41
CA VAL A 151 -5.44 2.19 20.33
C VAL A 151 -5.79 3.60 20.82
N GLU A 152 -5.25 4.03 21.97
CA GLU A 152 -5.48 5.37 22.50
C GLU A 152 -4.99 6.46 21.53
N LYS A 153 -3.80 6.29 20.97
CA LYS A 153 -3.23 7.20 19.97
C LYS A 153 -4.13 7.30 18.74
N ASN A 154 -4.62 6.17 18.21
CA ASN A 154 -5.49 6.16 17.04
C ASN A 154 -6.81 6.89 17.32
N LEU A 155 -7.40 6.70 18.51
CA LEU A 155 -8.60 7.42 18.93
C LEU A 155 -8.36 8.94 19.06
N LEU A 156 -7.19 9.36 19.54
CA LEU A 156 -6.82 10.77 19.60
C LEU A 156 -6.63 11.38 18.21
N VAL A 157 -6.01 10.65 17.28
CA VAL A 157 -5.87 11.08 15.88
C VAL A 157 -7.23 11.22 15.20
N GLU A 158 -8.16 10.31 15.46
CA GLU A 158 -9.52 10.38 14.94
C GLU A 158 -10.30 11.57 15.50
N LYS A 159 -10.22 11.79 16.82
CA LYS A 159 -10.83 12.96 17.49
C LYS A 159 -10.29 14.27 16.96
N THR A 160 -8.97 14.39 16.79
CA THR A 160 -8.34 15.61 16.26
C THR A 160 -8.69 15.84 14.79
N SER A 161 -8.77 14.78 13.98
CA SER A 161 -9.20 14.87 12.57
C SER A 161 -10.67 15.30 12.45
N SER A 162 -11.54 14.75 13.29
CA SER A 162 -12.97 15.12 13.35
C SER A 162 -13.16 16.58 13.77
N ASN A 163 -12.43 17.03 14.81
CA ASN A 163 -12.46 18.42 15.25
C ASN A 163 -11.95 19.39 14.19
N LYS A 164 -10.90 19.01 13.45
CA LYS A 164 -10.39 19.81 12.33
C LYS A 164 -11.42 19.93 11.22
N TYR A 165 -12.08 18.82 10.86
CA TYR A 165 -13.11 18.82 9.82
C TYR A 165 -14.31 19.71 10.19
N GLU A 166 -14.80 19.66 11.44
CA GLU A 166 -15.89 20.53 11.89
C GLU A 166 -15.49 22.01 11.91
N ASN A 167 -14.27 22.32 12.35
CA ASN A 167 -13.73 23.67 12.27
C ASN A 167 -13.61 24.16 10.81
N ASP A 168 -13.07 23.35 9.91
CA ASP A 168 -12.92 23.68 8.49
C ASP A 168 -14.30 23.88 7.82
N LYS A 169 -15.28 23.04 8.13
CA LYS A 169 -16.67 23.17 7.65
C LYS A 169 -17.32 24.47 8.12
N SER A 170 -17.07 24.88 9.36
CA SER A 170 -17.56 26.17 9.88
C SER A 170 -16.95 27.36 9.14
N LEU A 171 -15.65 27.30 8.83
CA LEU A 171 -14.93 28.34 8.10
C LEU A 171 -15.38 28.43 6.64
N ILE A 172 -15.57 27.29 5.96
CA ILE A 172 -16.07 27.22 4.58
C ILE A 172 -17.50 27.78 4.47
N ARG A 173 -18.35 27.55 5.48
CA ARG A 173 -19.72 28.10 5.49
C ARG A 173 -19.75 29.62 5.64
N ILE A 174 -18.76 30.20 6.33
CA ILE A 174 -18.66 31.65 6.55
C ILE A 174 -17.99 32.35 5.36
N SER A 175 -16.96 31.75 4.75
CA SER A 175 -16.24 32.35 3.63
C SER A 175 -17.03 32.32 2.32
N SER A 176 -17.73 31.21 2.05
CA SER A 176 -18.45 30.98 0.80
C SER A 176 -19.54 32.02 0.51
N ARG A 177 -20.21 32.54 1.55
CA ARG A 177 -21.29 33.54 1.43
C ARG A 177 -20.82 34.94 1.13
N LYS A 178 -19.62 35.30 1.60
CA LYS A 178 -19.06 36.64 1.40
C LYS A 178 -18.59 36.87 -0.03
N ILE A 179 -18.38 35.79 -0.80
CA ILE A 179 -17.87 35.87 -2.17
C ILE A 179 -18.84 36.63 -3.06
N PHE A 180 -20.16 36.50 -2.87
CA PHE A 180 -21.13 37.17 -3.74
C PHE A 180 -21.51 38.58 -3.28
N LEU A 181 -21.08 39.03 -2.10
CA LEU A 181 -21.46 40.35 -1.58
C LEU A 181 -20.82 41.48 -2.41
N GLY A 182 -21.65 42.33 -3.02
CA GLY A 182 -21.19 43.47 -3.81
C GLY A 182 -22.06 43.76 -5.02
N LYS A 183 -21.61 44.72 -5.83
CA LYS A 183 -22.15 44.98 -7.16
C LYS A 183 -21.43 44.12 -8.19
N TRP A 184 -22.18 43.53 -9.08
CA TRP A 184 -21.72 42.61 -10.10
C TRP A 184 -22.35 42.96 -11.43
N ASN A 185 -21.57 42.90 -12.49
CA ASN A 185 -22.05 42.92 -13.85
C ASN A 185 -22.11 41.48 -14.33
N VAL A 186 -23.31 41.01 -14.67
CA VAL A 186 -23.60 39.67 -15.14
C VAL A 186 -23.82 39.76 -16.64
N SER A 187 -22.91 39.18 -17.43
CA SER A 187 -23.00 39.11 -18.89
C SER A 187 -23.33 37.69 -19.32
N ILE A 188 -24.41 37.54 -20.09
CA ILE A 188 -24.91 36.25 -20.56
C ILE A 188 -25.02 36.29 -22.07
N LYS A 189 -24.36 35.34 -22.74
CA LYS A 189 -24.42 35.16 -24.18
C LYS A 189 -25.28 33.96 -24.51
N ASP A 190 -26.39 34.21 -25.18
CA ASP A 190 -27.23 33.13 -25.70
C ASP A 190 -26.59 32.46 -26.93
N TYR A 191 -27.08 31.29 -27.31
CA TYR A 191 -26.62 30.55 -28.49
C TYR A 191 -26.81 31.32 -29.81
N GLU A 192 -27.71 32.30 -29.82
CA GLU A 192 -27.97 33.20 -30.95
C GLU A 192 -27.03 34.42 -30.98
N GLY A 193 -26.12 34.53 -30.00
CA GLY A 193 -25.18 35.64 -29.88
C GLY A 193 -25.76 36.91 -29.25
N LEU A 194 -27.00 36.84 -28.72
CA LEU A 194 -27.58 37.91 -27.92
C LEU A 194 -26.83 38.00 -26.58
N GLU A 195 -26.27 39.17 -26.28
CA GLU A 195 -25.57 39.48 -25.04
C GLU A 195 -26.51 40.27 -24.12
N ILE A 196 -26.76 39.73 -22.92
CA ILE A 196 -27.54 40.36 -21.87
C ILE A 196 -26.58 40.75 -20.76
N ASP A 197 -26.41 42.06 -20.55
CA ASP A 197 -25.62 42.60 -19.45
C ASP A 197 -26.54 43.16 -18.35
N LEU A 198 -26.36 42.68 -17.13
CA LEU A 198 -27.17 43.02 -15.97
C LEU A 198 -26.27 43.46 -14.81
N ASP A 199 -26.42 44.69 -14.36
CA ASP A 199 -25.80 45.17 -13.13
C ASP A 199 -26.66 44.77 -11.93
N VAL A 200 -26.15 43.88 -11.10
CA VAL A 200 -26.83 43.26 -9.96
C VAL A 200 -26.10 43.57 -8.67
N ALA A 201 -26.83 44.04 -7.65
CA ALA A 201 -26.27 44.20 -6.30
C ALA A 201 -26.77 43.09 -5.37
N PHE A 202 -25.89 42.19 -4.94
CA PHE A 202 -26.20 41.19 -3.93
C PHE A 202 -25.97 41.77 -2.54
N LYS A 203 -27.04 41.90 -1.77
CA LYS A 203 -27.00 42.29 -0.35
C LYS A 203 -27.00 41.03 0.52
N ASN A 204 -26.60 41.15 1.78
CA ASN A 204 -26.62 40.05 2.75
C ASN A 204 -28.04 39.67 3.23
N ASN A 205 -29.07 39.99 2.44
CA ASN A 205 -30.46 39.67 2.75
C ASN A 205 -30.78 38.32 2.11
N ILE A 206 -31.00 37.33 2.97
CA ILE A 206 -31.42 35.99 2.59
C ILE A 206 -32.95 36.03 2.58
N ALA A 207 -33.57 35.68 1.46
CA ALA A 207 -35.01 35.46 1.43
C ALA A 207 -35.38 34.29 2.35
N GLU A 208 -36.62 34.21 2.84
CA GLU A 208 -37.05 33.16 3.79
C GLU A 208 -36.73 31.74 3.29
N ASP A 209 -36.65 31.55 1.97
CA ASP A 209 -36.35 30.29 1.32
C ASP A 209 -34.84 30.01 1.09
N GLY A 210 -33.94 30.86 1.60
CA GLY A 210 -32.49 30.64 1.57
C GLY A 210 -31.73 31.18 0.35
N PHE A 211 -32.41 31.89 -0.56
CA PHE A 211 -31.84 32.45 -1.79
C PHE A 211 -31.08 33.75 -1.53
N LEU A 212 -30.00 33.98 -2.28
CA LEU A 212 -29.36 35.29 -2.40
C LEU A 212 -30.03 36.04 -3.55
N ILE A 213 -30.80 37.08 -3.20
CA ILE A 213 -31.48 37.91 -4.19
C ILE A 213 -30.61 39.11 -4.54
N GLY A 214 -30.25 39.19 -5.81
CA GLY A 214 -29.67 40.36 -6.43
C GLY A 214 -30.75 41.17 -7.14
N ILE A 215 -30.79 42.47 -6.86
CA ILE A 215 -31.72 43.40 -7.52
C ILE A 215 -30.94 44.13 -8.61
N GLY A 216 -31.44 44.06 -9.85
CA GLY A 216 -30.88 44.77 -10.99
C GLY A 216 -31.54 46.13 -11.23
N GLU A 217 -31.06 46.88 -12.22
CA GLU A 217 -31.77 48.06 -12.75
C GLU A 217 -32.93 47.64 -13.68
N GLY A 218 -34.09 48.30 -13.55
CA GLY A 218 -35.38 47.82 -14.07
C GLY A 218 -35.98 46.73 -13.18
N ASP A 219 -37.21 46.24 -13.39
CA ASP A 219 -37.79 45.15 -12.57
C ASP A 219 -37.08 43.78 -12.78
N ASN A 220 -35.85 43.79 -13.28
CA ASN A 220 -35.02 42.62 -13.48
C ASN A 220 -34.42 42.19 -12.14
N SER A 221 -34.62 40.93 -11.77
CA SER A 221 -34.01 40.35 -10.57
C SER A 221 -33.26 39.07 -10.91
N VAL A 222 -32.16 38.85 -10.20
CA VAL A 222 -31.32 37.66 -10.34
C VAL A 222 -31.23 37.00 -8.99
N ALA A 223 -31.73 35.78 -8.88
CA ALA A 223 -31.69 35.00 -7.66
C ALA A 223 -30.70 33.84 -7.81
N ILE A 224 -29.72 33.75 -6.91
CA ILE A 224 -28.85 32.59 -6.80
C ILE A 224 -29.53 31.60 -5.84
N SER A 225 -29.94 30.45 -6.36
CA SER A 225 -30.70 29.44 -5.61
C SER A 225 -29.82 28.44 -4.90
N SER A 226 -28.70 28.08 -5.50
CA SER A 226 -27.68 27.28 -4.84
C SER A 226 -26.32 27.55 -5.46
N TYR A 227 -25.28 27.32 -4.68
CA TYR A 227 -23.92 27.30 -5.18
C TYR A 227 -23.06 26.36 -4.35
N VAL A 228 -22.04 25.79 -4.99
CA VAL A 228 -21.04 24.94 -4.35
C VAL A 228 -19.69 25.54 -4.66
N PHE A 229 -18.96 25.94 -3.62
CA PHE A 229 -17.59 26.41 -3.75
C PHE A 229 -16.64 25.34 -3.19
N ASN A 230 -15.69 24.90 -4.01
CA ASN A 230 -14.58 24.08 -3.55
C ASN A 230 -13.36 24.98 -3.29
N PRO A 231 -12.97 25.22 -2.02
CA PRO A 231 -11.85 26.09 -1.70
C PRO A 231 -10.49 25.53 -2.14
N TYR A 232 -10.37 24.21 -2.30
CA TYR A 232 -9.12 23.56 -2.70
C TYR A 232 -8.88 23.62 -4.21
N SER A 233 -9.93 23.49 -5.02
CA SER A 233 -9.83 23.59 -6.48
C SER A 233 -10.18 24.95 -7.06
N MET A 234 -10.61 25.90 -6.22
CA MET A 234 -11.11 27.22 -6.62
C MET A 234 -12.26 27.15 -7.65
N GLN A 235 -13.08 26.10 -7.58
CA GLN A 235 -14.20 25.90 -8.48
C GLN A 235 -15.51 26.33 -7.84
N VAL A 236 -16.37 26.98 -8.63
CA VAL A 236 -17.74 27.31 -8.25
C VAL A 236 -18.70 26.65 -9.22
N ALA A 237 -19.66 25.90 -8.66
CA ALA A 237 -20.90 25.57 -9.32
C ALA A 237 -21.97 26.55 -8.83
N LEU A 238 -22.74 27.13 -9.74
CA LEU A 238 -23.72 28.16 -9.44
C LEU A 238 -25.03 27.83 -10.16
N HIS A 239 -26.14 27.90 -9.44
CA HIS A 239 -27.48 27.79 -9.99
C HIS A 239 -28.17 29.16 -9.87
N ILE A 240 -28.50 29.76 -11.01
CA ILE A 240 -29.08 31.10 -11.09
C ILE A 240 -30.48 31.02 -11.71
N HIS A 241 -31.42 31.78 -11.15
CA HIS A 241 -32.67 32.13 -11.77
C HIS A 241 -32.65 33.61 -12.15
N ILE A 242 -33.03 33.90 -13.39
CA ILE A 242 -33.07 35.26 -13.91
C ILE A 242 -34.51 35.55 -14.28
N GLN A 243 -35.06 36.61 -13.70
CA GLN A 243 -36.40 37.09 -13.99
C GLN A 243 -36.28 38.44 -14.67
N THR A 244 -36.64 38.52 -15.95
CA THR A 244 -36.61 39.76 -16.74
C THR A 244 -38.02 40.23 -17.08
N GLU A 245 -38.22 41.54 -17.28
CA GLU A 245 -39.52 42.10 -17.68
C GLU A 245 -40.07 41.45 -18.97
N TYR A 246 -39.20 41.07 -19.91
CA TYR A 246 -39.57 40.35 -21.13
C TYR A 246 -40.30 39.02 -20.88
N THR A 247 -40.07 38.38 -19.72
CA THR A 247 -40.71 37.12 -19.35
C THR A 247 -42.07 37.31 -18.67
N LYS A 248 -42.45 38.52 -18.24
CA LYS A 248 -43.73 38.79 -17.55
C LYS A 248 -44.98 38.61 -18.43
N GLY A 249 -44.83 38.49 -19.76
CA GLY A 249 -45.95 38.36 -20.71
C GLY A 249 -46.37 36.92 -21.06
N VAL A 250 -45.58 35.91 -20.71
CA VAL A 250 -45.87 34.50 -21.01
C VAL A 250 -46.05 33.80 -19.66
N GLY A 251 -47.26 33.33 -19.39
CA GLY A 251 -47.76 32.97 -18.05
C GLY A 251 -47.17 31.73 -17.38
N ASP A 252 -45.84 31.62 -17.26
CA ASP A 252 -45.16 30.71 -16.34
C ASP A 252 -44.00 31.44 -15.63
N VAL A 253 -44.24 31.83 -14.38
CA VAL A 253 -43.35 32.63 -13.53
C VAL A 253 -42.34 31.74 -12.83
N TYR A 254 -41.54 31.01 -13.60
CA TYR A 254 -40.28 30.46 -13.12
C TYR A 254 -39.22 30.71 -14.19
N GLY A 255 -38.41 31.75 -13.95
CA GLY A 255 -37.27 32.08 -14.80
C GLY A 255 -36.41 30.85 -15.07
N LYS A 256 -35.90 30.74 -16.30
CA LYS A 256 -35.06 29.62 -16.74
C LYS A 256 -33.89 29.44 -15.76
N GLY A 257 -33.90 28.34 -15.01
CA GLY A 257 -32.79 27.97 -14.13
C GLY A 257 -31.58 27.59 -14.98
N LEU A 258 -30.45 28.24 -14.74
CA LEU A 258 -29.21 27.97 -15.45
C LEU A 258 -28.16 27.47 -14.46
N PHE A 259 -27.57 26.32 -14.77
CA PHE A 259 -26.48 25.72 -14.01
C PHE A 259 -25.15 26.03 -14.69
N PHE A 260 -24.24 26.63 -13.95
CA PHE A 260 -22.94 27.04 -14.44
C PHE A 260 -21.82 26.38 -13.62
N PHE A 261 -20.76 25.95 -14.31
CA PHE A 261 -19.50 25.50 -13.71
C PHE A 261 -18.36 26.40 -14.19
N GLY A 262 -17.63 26.97 -13.23
CA GLY A 262 -16.61 27.97 -13.50
C GLY A 262 -15.40 27.80 -12.58
N ASN A 263 -14.23 28.18 -13.10
CA ASN A 263 -13.03 28.32 -12.30
C ASN A 263 -12.95 29.78 -11.84
N LEU A 264 -12.76 30.00 -10.54
CA LEU A 264 -12.43 31.32 -10.02
C LEU A 264 -10.94 31.58 -10.23
N LYS A 265 -10.58 32.69 -10.86
CA LYS A 265 -9.21 33.21 -10.80
C LYS A 265 -9.16 34.31 -9.74
N TRP A 266 -8.51 34.01 -8.62
CA TRP A 266 -8.24 35.00 -7.56
C TRP A 266 -6.85 35.58 -7.73
N ASN A 267 -6.67 36.83 -7.32
CA ASN A 267 -5.36 37.34 -6.92
C ASN A 267 -5.04 36.84 -5.49
N SER A 268 -3.76 36.61 -5.18
CA SER A 268 -3.25 35.63 -4.19
C SER A 268 -3.60 35.80 -2.71
N ASP A 269 -4.48 36.73 -2.33
CA ASP A 269 -4.82 36.99 -0.94
C ASP A 269 -6.29 36.61 -0.66
N TYR A 270 -6.51 35.68 0.27
CA TYR A 270 -7.82 35.13 0.69
C TYR A 270 -8.78 36.16 1.33
N THR A 271 -8.61 37.45 1.05
CA THR A 271 -9.41 38.55 1.55
C THR A 271 -10.00 39.32 0.39
N ILE A 272 -11.32 39.15 0.22
CA ILE A 272 -12.23 40.12 -0.42
C ILE A 272 -11.89 40.38 -1.89
N LEU A 273 -12.76 39.93 -2.80
CA LEU A 273 -12.60 40.19 -4.24
C LEU A 273 -12.29 41.68 -4.46
N THR A 274 -11.19 41.99 -5.12
CA THR A 274 -10.85 43.39 -5.45
C THR A 274 -11.35 43.70 -6.85
N GLY A 275 -11.42 44.98 -7.19
CA GLY A 275 -12.22 45.55 -8.28
C GLY A 275 -11.99 45.06 -9.71
N THR A 276 -11.17 44.04 -9.94
CA THR A 276 -10.80 43.50 -11.25
C THR A 276 -11.16 42.03 -11.44
N ASP A 277 -11.80 41.40 -10.45
CA ASP A 277 -12.07 39.96 -10.47
C ASP A 277 -13.28 39.61 -11.35
N HIS A 278 -13.13 38.55 -12.16
CA HIS A 278 -14.17 38.02 -13.04
C HIS A 278 -14.31 36.50 -12.85
N ILE A 279 -15.54 36.02 -12.95
CA ILE A 279 -15.89 34.60 -12.92
C ILE A 279 -16.43 34.23 -14.29
N THR A 280 -15.68 33.46 -15.05
CA THR A 280 -16.11 32.93 -16.36
C THR A 280 -16.56 31.49 -16.22
N PHE A 281 -17.76 31.21 -16.71
CA PHE A 281 -18.32 29.87 -16.71
C PHE A 281 -18.43 29.39 -18.17
N ASN A 282 -17.81 28.24 -18.44
CA ASN A 282 -17.77 27.56 -19.74
C ASN A 282 -17.44 28.49 -20.93
N GLU A 283 -16.23 29.06 -20.94
CA GLU A 283 -15.48 29.83 -21.96
C GLU A 283 -16.18 30.85 -22.90
N LYS A 284 -17.51 30.89 -23.05
CA LYS A 284 -18.22 31.75 -24.01
C LYS A 284 -19.64 32.21 -23.60
N THR A 285 -20.29 31.63 -22.60
CA THR A 285 -21.74 31.85 -22.39
C THR A 285 -22.13 32.63 -21.15
N PHE A 286 -21.29 32.70 -20.11
CA PHE A 286 -21.62 33.43 -18.89
C PHE A 286 -20.38 33.99 -18.21
N GLU A 287 -20.39 35.29 -17.94
CA GLU A 287 -19.32 36.01 -17.26
C GLU A 287 -19.90 36.91 -16.16
N MET A 288 -19.33 36.84 -14.96
CA MET A 288 -19.70 37.70 -13.84
C MET A 288 -18.49 38.55 -13.45
N ARG A 289 -18.56 39.86 -13.62
CA ARG A 289 -17.49 40.80 -13.25
C ARG A 289 -17.87 41.57 -12.02
N ARG A 290 -17.01 41.64 -11.01
CA ARG A 290 -17.27 42.50 -9.86
C ARG A 290 -17.14 43.95 -10.30
N ILE A 291 -18.20 44.73 -10.11
CA ILE A 291 -18.13 46.17 -10.34
C ILE A 291 -17.40 46.73 -9.12
N SER A 292 -16.14 47.12 -9.31
CA SER A 292 -15.43 47.91 -8.31
C SER A 292 -16.26 49.16 -8.05
N SER A 293 -16.85 49.30 -6.87
CA SER A 293 -17.37 50.60 -6.51
C SER A 293 -16.18 51.55 -6.52
N LEU A 294 -16.21 52.50 -7.46
CA LEU A 294 -15.73 53.84 -7.18
C LEU A 294 -16.17 54.21 -5.76
N THR A 295 -15.18 54.63 -4.97
CA THR A 295 -15.29 55.32 -3.67
C THR A 295 -16.66 55.89 -3.34
#